data_AF-T0RBF3-F1
#
_entry.id   AF-T0RBF3-F1
#
_cell.length_a   1.000
_cell.length_b   1.000
_cell.length_c   1.000
_cell.angle_alpha   90.00
_cell.angle_beta   90.00
_cell.angle_gamma   90.00
#
_symmetry.space_group_name_H-M   'P 1'
#
loop_
_entity.id
_entity.type
_entity.pdbx_description
1 polymer ?
#
loop_
_entity_poly.entity_id
_entity_poly.type
_entity_poly.pdbx_seq_one_letter_code
_entity_poly.pdbx_strand_id
1 'polypeptide(L)'
;MKAKLITSLFLTTILSVSYAEDRFEYDNNNDGKIDNILIYDDGILVEQQNDRNYDGEFDYIAKKQDGLTVITYDDNYDGKIERQEEITYSGIEAKTNITKYKYIDGKKIIFANYSYATIQKSDCGKENYMRSINSIEDLLADFKPVINKLGGGFSEITKGIQVHESCFDNFSKKSFSKITTNALSKGLSCLKDLAKKNPNETLKSEIPNLLNFFDAQLSGKKKSVSILCHEKDARWSDSTVAHASTAETSPRGLEGITHPFVSINPKIHTSIFGAILDGPRDKNEMEGILFHEMIHNFGYTHGSGIDITYGCETCCFGEDKEARGNACKLCAGSYKSEFDPEYIHDLANYSASSGLVAAEAFFYANILEIENSAKNTQSLFITLENRGLGIQKAMLNELEKRNIKLPSTKNLKKASEYSVPSKEIEKNNNLFAGALAALYIDKDINKAAAILSKVNSLSINEIGSSQYDRASFDARKLSRGLNYLSSLIKNMATDQKSKKILNSLYYSHRDS
;
A
#
# COMPACT_ATOMS: atom_id res chain seq x y z
N MET A 1 17.64 -80.07 0.34
CA MET A 1 17.27 -79.03 1.34
C MET A 1 16.09 -78.22 0.83
N LYS A 2 15.26 -77.64 1.71
CA LYS A 2 14.26 -76.61 1.33
C LYS A 2 14.61 -75.32 2.08
N ALA A 3 15.02 -74.28 1.37
CA ALA A 3 15.21 -72.96 1.98
C ALA A 3 13.85 -72.27 2.15
N LYS A 4 13.53 -71.81 3.37
CA LYS A 4 12.41 -70.89 3.59
C LYS A 4 12.94 -69.46 3.40
N LEU A 5 12.44 -68.76 2.39
CA LEU A 5 12.65 -67.32 2.28
C LEU A 5 11.74 -66.63 3.30
N ILE A 6 12.32 -65.86 4.24
CA ILE A 6 11.56 -65.07 5.21
C ILE A 6 11.47 -63.65 4.68
N THR A 7 10.37 -63.33 4.01
CA THR A 7 10.09 -61.98 3.50
C THR A 7 9.65 -61.10 4.67
N SER A 8 10.58 -60.37 5.27
CA SER A 8 10.28 -59.44 6.37
C SER A 8 9.54 -58.21 5.82
N LEU A 9 8.22 -58.16 6.00
CA LEU A 9 7.38 -57.06 5.54
C LEU A 9 7.53 -55.85 6.48
N PHE A 10 8.42 -54.91 6.12
CA PHE A 10 8.53 -53.64 6.82
C PHE A 10 7.29 -52.77 6.56
N LEU A 11 6.34 -52.82 7.50
CA LEU A 11 5.14 -51.99 7.48
C LEU A 11 5.49 -50.58 7.99
N THR A 12 5.98 -49.71 7.10
CA THR A 12 6.22 -48.30 7.40
C THR A 12 4.89 -47.57 7.60
N THR A 13 4.44 -47.47 8.85
CA THR A 13 3.33 -46.58 9.24
C THR A 13 3.75 -45.13 8.99
N ILE A 14 3.23 -44.55 7.91
CA ILE A 14 3.30 -43.09 7.69
C ILE A 14 2.40 -42.47 8.74
N LEU A 15 3.00 -41.94 9.81
CA LEU A 15 2.30 -41.06 10.74
C LEU A 15 2.05 -39.75 10.02
N SER A 16 0.80 -39.51 9.63
CA SER A 16 0.33 -38.18 9.23
C SER A 16 0.48 -37.25 10.43
N VAL A 17 1.59 -36.50 10.47
CA VAL A 17 1.75 -35.40 11.42
C VAL A 17 0.78 -34.32 10.99
N SER A 18 -0.40 -34.31 11.63
CA SER A 18 -1.25 -33.12 11.62
C SER A 18 -0.47 -32.05 12.37
N TYR A 19 0.11 -31.11 11.62
CA TYR A 19 0.55 -29.86 12.21
C TYR A 19 -0.68 -29.17 12.83
N ALA A 20 -0.48 -28.54 13.98
CA ALA A 20 -1.54 -27.82 14.66
C ALA A 20 -1.53 -26.38 14.14
N GLU A 21 -2.59 -25.97 13.45
CA GLU A 21 -2.84 -24.58 13.09
C GLU A 21 -2.88 -23.73 14.37
N ASP A 22 -1.92 -22.84 14.64
CA ASP A 22 -2.10 -21.90 15.75
C ASP A 22 -3.07 -20.78 15.36
N ARG A 23 -4.27 -20.86 15.92
CA ARG A 23 -5.34 -19.88 15.81
C ARG A 23 -5.21 -18.79 16.88
N PHE A 24 -5.46 -17.54 16.50
CA PHE A 24 -5.49 -16.37 17.37
C PHE A 24 -6.89 -15.76 17.29
N GLU A 25 -7.39 -15.27 18.42
CA GLU A 25 -8.71 -14.68 18.59
C GLU A 25 -8.57 -13.39 19.37
N TYR A 26 -9.22 -12.33 18.88
CA TYR A 26 -9.16 -11.00 19.46
C TYR A 26 -10.57 -10.44 19.65
N ASP A 27 -10.99 -10.37 20.91
CA ASP A 27 -12.05 -9.46 21.37
C ASP A 27 -11.41 -8.05 21.44
N ASN A 28 -11.72 -7.19 20.47
CA ASN A 28 -11.14 -5.85 20.35
C ASN A 28 -12.01 -4.78 21.03
N ASN A 29 -13.33 -4.99 21.17
CA ASN A 29 -14.25 -4.07 21.85
C ASN A 29 -14.46 -4.39 23.36
N ASN A 30 -14.16 -5.61 23.80
CA ASN A 30 -14.38 -6.20 25.13
C ASN A 30 -15.86 -6.49 25.48
N ASP A 31 -16.69 -6.86 24.48
CA ASP A 31 -18.10 -7.26 24.67
C ASP A 31 -18.30 -8.76 24.93
N GLY A 32 -17.26 -9.59 24.72
CA GLY A 32 -17.28 -11.04 24.90
C GLY A 32 -17.46 -11.86 23.62
N LYS A 33 -17.58 -11.23 22.45
CA LYS A 33 -17.45 -11.85 21.12
C LYS A 33 -16.00 -11.80 20.63
N ILE A 34 -15.73 -12.37 19.46
CA ILE A 34 -14.41 -12.34 18.81
C ILE A 34 -14.51 -11.51 17.53
N ASP A 35 -13.89 -10.33 17.53
CA ASP A 35 -13.95 -9.38 16.42
C ASP A 35 -12.96 -9.71 15.30
N ASN A 36 -11.91 -10.49 15.59
CA ASN A 36 -10.93 -10.91 14.60
C ASN A 36 -10.33 -12.29 14.93
N ILE A 37 -10.23 -13.13 13.90
CA ILE A 37 -9.58 -14.45 13.95
C ILE A 37 -8.44 -14.46 12.93
N LEU A 38 -7.26 -14.92 13.33
CA LEU A 38 -6.12 -15.20 12.45
C LEU A 38 -5.73 -16.68 12.56
N ILE A 39 -5.64 -17.38 11.43
CA ILE A 39 -5.22 -18.80 11.35
C ILE A 39 -4.01 -18.90 10.42
N TYR A 40 -2.98 -19.62 10.86
CA TYR A 40 -1.78 -19.86 10.07
C TYR A 40 -1.43 -21.35 10.07
N ASP A 41 -1.01 -21.86 8.92
CA ASP A 41 -0.38 -23.18 8.75
C ASP A 41 1.12 -22.98 8.41
N ASP A 42 2.00 -23.83 8.93
CA ASP A 42 3.48 -23.69 8.94
C ASP A 42 4.00 -22.24 9.16
N GLY A 43 3.30 -21.48 10.03
CA GLY A 43 3.62 -20.09 10.33
C GLY A 43 3.24 -19.05 9.27
N ILE A 44 2.47 -19.43 8.24
CA ILE A 44 1.99 -18.59 7.13
C ILE A 44 0.48 -18.37 7.25
N LEU A 45 0.01 -17.12 7.13
CA LEU A 45 -1.42 -16.80 7.24
C LEU A 45 -2.22 -17.51 6.13
N VAL A 46 -3.19 -18.34 6.53
CA VAL A 46 -4.10 -19.06 5.62
C VAL A 46 -5.53 -18.54 5.71
N GLU A 47 -5.94 -17.99 6.86
CA GLU A 47 -7.27 -17.39 7.03
C GLU A 47 -7.25 -16.18 7.97
N GLN A 48 -8.00 -15.15 7.59
CA GLN A 48 -8.33 -13.98 8.40
C GLN A 48 -9.86 -13.80 8.35
N GLN A 49 -10.50 -13.70 9.51
CA GLN A 49 -11.88 -13.24 9.65
C GLN A 49 -11.89 -11.93 10.45
N ASN A 50 -12.71 -10.96 10.06
CA ASN A 50 -12.82 -9.68 10.75
C ASN A 50 -14.27 -9.18 10.73
N ASP A 51 -14.78 -8.85 11.91
CA ASP A 51 -15.99 -8.06 12.12
C ASP A 51 -15.54 -6.58 12.11
N ARG A 52 -16.07 -5.78 11.19
CA ARG A 52 -15.80 -4.33 11.04
C ARG A 52 -16.84 -3.44 11.73
N ASN A 53 -17.94 -3.96 12.30
CA ASN A 53 -19.00 -3.14 12.89
C ASN A 53 -19.32 -3.43 14.37
N TYR A 54 -18.79 -4.52 14.91
CA TYR A 54 -19.00 -5.08 16.25
C TYR A 54 -20.39 -5.70 16.53
N ASP A 55 -21.11 -6.17 15.50
CA ASP A 55 -22.39 -6.87 15.67
C ASP A 55 -22.24 -8.35 16.05
N GLY A 56 -21.12 -9.00 15.70
CA GLY A 56 -20.82 -10.40 15.96
C GLY A 56 -20.81 -11.32 14.74
N GLU A 57 -21.04 -10.80 13.53
CA GLU A 57 -20.91 -11.54 12.27
C GLU A 57 -19.68 -11.07 11.45
N PHE A 58 -18.98 -12.01 10.80
CA PHE A 58 -17.74 -11.71 10.08
C PHE A 58 -18.01 -11.19 8.66
N ASP A 59 -18.13 -9.87 8.53
CA ASP A 59 -18.34 -9.17 7.25
C ASP A 59 -17.12 -9.18 6.30
N TYR A 60 -15.91 -9.44 6.81
CA TYR A 60 -14.69 -9.59 6.02
C TYR A 60 -14.07 -10.97 6.29
N ILE A 61 -13.84 -11.73 5.22
CA ILE A 61 -13.19 -13.05 5.28
C ILE A 61 -12.18 -13.16 4.14
N ALA A 62 -10.91 -13.38 4.48
CA ALA A 62 -9.85 -13.75 3.54
C ALA A 62 -9.42 -15.20 3.81
N LYS A 63 -9.46 -16.05 2.77
CA LYS A 63 -9.14 -17.49 2.81
C LYS A 63 -8.18 -17.85 1.70
N LYS A 64 -7.16 -18.63 2.02
CA LYS A 64 -6.11 -19.05 1.09
C LYS A 64 -6.08 -20.57 0.94
N GLN A 65 -6.21 -21.05 -0.28
CA GLN A 65 -6.16 -22.47 -0.63
C GLN A 65 -5.50 -22.65 -2.00
N ASP A 66 -4.63 -23.66 -2.15
CA ASP A 66 -4.04 -24.08 -3.44
C ASP A 66 -3.41 -22.96 -4.29
N GLY A 67 -2.86 -21.91 -3.65
CA GLY A 67 -2.22 -20.76 -4.32
C GLY A 67 -3.18 -19.64 -4.76
N LEU A 68 -4.47 -19.77 -4.44
CA LEU A 68 -5.50 -18.74 -4.57
C LEU A 68 -5.85 -18.20 -3.18
N THR A 69 -5.82 -16.88 -3.00
CA THR A 69 -6.51 -16.21 -1.89
C THR A 69 -7.84 -15.66 -2.40
N VAL A 70 -8.94 -16.02 -1.75
CA VAL A 70 -10.26 -15.44 -1.92
C VAL A 70 -10.52 -14.49 -0.76
N ILE A 71 -10.94 -13.25 -1.05
CA ILE A 71 -11.41 -12.29 -0.05
C ILE A 71 -12.87 -11.96 -0.35
N THR A 72 -13.75 -11.94 0.65
CA THR A 72 -15.15 -11.52 0.54
C THR A 72 -15.47 -10.39 1.51
N TYR A 73 -16.29 -9.44 1.03
CA TYR A 73 -16.72 -8.26 1.77
C TYR A 73 -18.25 -8.13 1.71
N ASP A 74 -18.89 -8.09 2.87
CA ASP A 74 -20.15 -7.36 3.08
C ASP A 74 -19.76 -5.91 3.44
N ASP A 75 -20.10 -4.93 2.60
CA ASP A 75 -19.72 -3.52 2.84
C ASP A 75 -20.87 -2.68 3.41
N ASN A 76 -22.04 -3.29 3.63
CA ASN A 76 -23.25 -2.63 4.09
C ASN A 76 -23.82 -3.18 5.42
N TYR A 77 -23.35 -4.35 5.82
CA TYR A 77 -23.70 -5.12 7.01
C TYR A 77 -25.14 -5.63 6.98
N ASP A 78 -25.53 -6.33 5.90
CA ASP A 78 -26.87 -6.96 5.76
C ASP A 78 -26.85 -8.48 5.52
N GLY A 79 -25.70 -9.12 5.76
CA GLY A 79 -25.47 -10.56 5.67
C GLY A 79 -25.22 -11.04 4.23
N LYS A 80 -24.73 -10.17 3.35
CA LYS A 80 -24.53 -10.46 1.91
C LYS A 80 -23.21 -9.90 1.41
N ILE A 81 -22.62 -10.62 0.47
CA ILE A 81 -21.32 -10.23 -0.10
C ILE A 81 -21.55 -9.27 -1.29
N GLU A 82 -21.21 -7.99 -1.13
CA GLU A 82 -21.16 -7.04 -2.25
C GLU A 82 -19.97 -7.32 -3.16
N ARG A 83 -18.81 -7.68 -2.58
CA ARG A 83 -17.55 -7.81 -3.31
C ARG A 83 -16.81 -9.09 -2.98
N GLN A 84 -16.16 -9.65 -3.98
CA GLN A 84 -15.15 -10.69 -3.82
C GLN A 84 -13.88 -10.30 -4.57
N GLU A 85 -12.71 -10.63 -4.02
CA GLU A 85 -11.43 -10.58 -4.73
C GLU A 85 -10.85 -11.99 -4.85
N GLU A 86 -10.31 -12.33 -6.02
CA GLU A 86 -9.56 -13.56 -6.27
C GLU A 86 -8.13 -13.18 -6.62
N ILE A 87 -7.20 -13.56 -5.74
CA ILE A 87 -5.79 -13.19 -5.76
C ILE A 87 -4.97 -14.44 -6.05
N THR A 88 -4.31 -14.51 -7.21
CA THR A 88 -3.48 -15.66 -7.62
C THR A 88 -2.03 -15.26 -7.78
N TYR A 89 -1.12 -16.08 -7.24
CA TYR A 89 0.32 -15.83 -7.35
C TYR A 89 0.99 -16.63 -8.48
N SER A 90 1.80 -15.95 -9.30
CA SER A 90 2.63 -16.56 -10.35
C SER A 90 4.09 -16.65 -9.90
N GLY A 91 4.45 -17.82 -9.36
CA GLY A 91 5.81 -18.15 -8.89
C GLY A 91 6.93 -17.89 -9.91
N ILE A 92 6.64 -18.09 -11.19
CA ILE A 92 7.61 -17.97 -12.30
C ILE A 92 7.86 -16.50 -12.66
N GLU A 93 6.85 -15.63 -12.51
CA GLU A 93 6.94 -14.23 -12.91
C GLU A 93 7.12 -13.25 -11.74
N ALA A 94 7.01 -13.71 -10.49
CA ALA A 94 6.93 -12.89 -9.28
C ALA A 94 5.81 -11.83 -9.36
N LYS A 95 4.63 -12.25 -9.85
CA LYS A 95 3.44 -11.40 -10.01
C LYS A 95 2.25 -11.94 -9.23
N THR A 96 1.50 -11.03 -8.64
CA THR A 96 0.18 -11.27 -8.04
C THR A 96 -0.87 -10.76 -9.01
N ASN A 97 -1.86 -11.58 -9.39
CA ASN A 97 -3.00 -11.15 -10.20
C ASN A 97 -4.24 -11.06 -9.30
N ILE A 98 -4.94 -9.93 -9.33
CA ILE A 98 -6.22 -9.71 -8.64
C ILE A 98 -7.33 -9.61 -9.68
N THR A 99 -8.41 -10.38 -9.47
CA THR A 99 -9.71 -10.14 -10.11
C THR A 99 -10.69 -9.68 -9.03
N LYS A 100 -11.21 -8.46 -9.14
CA LYS A 100 -12.28 -7.96 -8.26
C LYS A 100 -13.65 -8.17 -8.91
N TYR A 101 -14.57 -8.72 -8.15
CA TYR A 101 -15.95 -9.01 -8.54
C TYR A 101 -16.91 -8.22 -7.66
N LYS A 102 -18.01 -7.77 -8.25
CA LYS A 102 -19.16 -7.19 -7.55
C LYS A 102 -20.39 -8.07 -7.77
N TYR A 103 -21.23 -8.21 -6.75
CA TYR A 103 -22.52 -8.87 -6.85
C TYR A 103 -23.60 -7.82 -7.16
N ILE A 104 -24.39 -8.07 -8.21
CA ILE A 104 -25.54 -7.25 -8.59
C ILE A 104 -26.70 -8.22 -8.89
N ASP A 105 -27.82 -8.07 -8.19
CA ASP A 105 -28.97 -8.99 -8.25
C ASP A 105 -28.57 -10.47 -8.09
N GLY A 106 -27.64 -10.75 -7.17
CA GLY A 106 -27.08 -12.08 -6.92
C GLY A 106 -26.08 -12.58 -7.98
N LYS A 107 -25.79 -11.80 -9.03
CA LYS A 107 -24.85 -12.18 -10.10
C LYS A 107 -23.47 -11.60 -9.85
N LYS A 108 -22.46 -12.46 -9.81
CA LYS A 108 -21.04 -12.12 -9.71
C LYS A 108 -20.52 -11.57 -11.04
N ILE A 109 -20.03 -10.32 -11.05
CA ILE A 109 -19.58 -9.58 -12.25
C ILE A 109 -18.14 -9.09 -12.03
N ILE A 110 -17.22 -9.35 -12.97
CA ILE A 110 -15.84 -8.83 -12.92
C ILE A 110 -15.83 -7.33 -13.24
N PHE A 111 -15.56 -6.48 -12.26
CA PHE A 111 -15.33 -5.05 -12.51
C PHE A 111 -13.84 -4.80 -12.81
N ALA A 112 -12.95 -5.09 -11.86
CA ALA A 112 -11.50 -4.94 -12.05
C ALA A 112 -10.77 -6.27 -12.31
N ASN A 113 -9.72 -6.23 -13.12
CA ASN A 113 -8.69 -7.27 -13.18
C ASN A 113 -7.35 -6.59 -13.49
N TYR A 114 -6.34 -6.86 -12.67
CA TYR A 114 -4.99 -6.33 -12.80
C TYR A 114 -3.98 -7.28 -12.16
N SER A 115 -2.70 -6.97 -12.30
CA SER A 115 -1.62 -7.69 -11.62
C SER A 115 -0.59 -6.69 -11.15
N TYR A 116 0.15 -6.99 -10.09
CA TYR A 116 1.30 -6.21 -9.62
C TYR A 116 2.49 -7.14 -9.32
N ALA A 117 3.68 -6.59 -9.08
CA ALA A 117 4.82 -7.38 -8.65
C ALA A 117 4.64 -7.77 -7.17
N THR A 118 4.78 -9.06 -6.86
CA THR A 118 4.56 -9.60 -5.50
C THR A 118 5.62 -9.14 -4.48
N ILE A 119 6.70 -8.57 -5.00
CA ILE A 119 7.65 -7.73 -4.27
C ILE A 119 7.39 -6.29 -4.69
N GLN A 120 7.04 -5.43 -3.74
CA GLN A 120 6.81 -4.00 -3.97
C GLN A 120 8.10 -3.32 -4.44
N LYS A 121 8.19 -2.88 -5.71
CA LYS A 121 9.50 -2.59 -6.32
C LYS A 121 9.92 -1.13 -6.49
N SER A 122 9.08 -0.15 -6.14
CA SER A 122 9.60 1.18 -5.77
C SER A 122 8.66 1.99 -4.86
N ASP A 123 9.22 3.12 -4.39
CA ASP A 123 8.60 4.28 -3.75
C ASP A 123 8.50 4.27 -2.22
N CYS A 124 9.56 4.74 -1.54
CA CYS A 124 9.51 5.28 -0.17
C CYS A 124 10.27 6.62 -0.09
N GLY A 125 9.97 7.45 0.92
CA GLY A 125 10.64 8.75 1.06
C GLY A 125 10.05 9.75 2.07
N LYS A 126 9.91 9.35 3.34
CA LYS A 126 9.80 10.17 4.59
C LYS A 126 8.61 11.16 4.76
N GLU A 127 7.83 11.04 5.86
CA GLU A 127 8.00 11.84 7.13
C GLU A 127 6.77 12.01 8.14
N ASN A 128 6.45 11.01 9.01
CA ASN A 128 6.54 11.09 10.51
C ASN A 128 5.45 11.71 11.58
N TYR A 129 4.59 10.98 12.41
CA TYR A 129 4.16 11.00 13.94
C TYR A 129 2.63 11.07 14.45
N MET A 130 2.01 10.35 15.44
CA MET A 130 2.06 8.97 16.05
C MET A 130 0.75 8.64 16.91
N ARG A 131 0.26 7.35 17.14
CA ARG A 131 -0.42 6.71 18.39
C ARG A 131 -1.77 5.76 18.32
N SER A 132 -2.15 4.79 19.24
CA SER A 132 -3.51 4.05 19.51
C SER A 132 -3.87 2.51 19.73
N ILE A 133 -3.74 1.82 20.91
CA ILE A 133 -4.64 0.82 21.65
C ILE A 133 -4.27 0.79 23.19
N ASN A 134 -4.42 -0.30 23.97
CA ASN A 134 -4.58 -0.26 25.45
C ASN A 134 -3.82 -1.20 26.43
N SER A 135 -2.93 -2.13 26.04
CA SER A 135 -1.76 -2.47 26.91
C SER A 135 -0.47 -2.86 26.15
N ILE A 136 -0.13 -2.05 25.15
CA ILE A 136 1.17 -2.17 24.44
C ILE A 136 2.37 -2.00 25.38
N GLU A 137 2.19 -1.51 26.61
CA GLU A 137 3.20 -1.56 27.68
C GLU A 137 3.69 -2.99 27.94
N ASP A 138 2.83 -4.01 27.88
CA ASP A 138 3.24 -5.40 28.14
C ASP A 138 4.05 -5.94 26.94
N LEU A 139 3.55 -5.71 25.72
CA LEU A 139 4.25 -5.98 24.47
C LEU A 139 5.62 -5.27 24.41
N LEU A 140 5.71 -4.03 24.94
CA LEU A 140 6.95 -3.25 25.04
C LEU A 140 7.84 -3.65 26.22
N ALA A 141 7.30 -4.23 27.30
CA ALA A 141 8.06 -4.69 28.47
C ALA A 141 8.78 -6.02 28.20
N ASP A 142 8.20 -6.87 27.35
CA ASP A 142 8.86 -8.06 26.81
C ASP A 142 9.79 -7.77 25.64
N PHE A 143 9.81 -6.53 25.13
CA PHE A 143 10.71 -6.03 24.09
C PHE A 143 12.16 -5.81 24.56
N LYS A 144 12.69 -6.76 25.33
CA LYS A 144 14.11 -6.85 25.69
C LYS A 144 14.88 -7.24 24.42
N PRO A 145 15.86 -6.44 23.95
CA PRO A 145 16.63 -6.77 22.76
C PRO A 145 17.59 -7.94 23.04
N VAL A 146 17.11 -9.16 22.83
CA VAL A 146 17.87 -10.41 23.02
C VAL A 146 18.56 -10.76 21.70
N ILE A 147 19.86 -10.46 21.61
CA ILE A 147 20.64 -10.74 20.40
C ILE A 147 21.18 -12.17 20.43
N ASN A 148 20.32 -13.14 20.11
CA ASN A 148 20.71 -14.54 19.94
C ASN A 148 21.25 -14.77 18.52
N LYS A 149 22.42 -15.40 18.37
CA LYS A 149 22.85 -15.92 17.05
C LYS A 149 22.06 -17.19 16.73
N LEU A 150 21.41 -17.21 15.58
CA LEU A 150 20.69 -18.35 15.03
C LEU A 150 21.56 -19.11 14.03
N GLY A 151 21.03 -20.22 13.51
CA GLY A 151 21.59 -20.89 12.32
C GLY A 151 21.44 -20.02 11.06
N GLY A 152 22.03 -20.48 9.95
CA GLY A 152 21.77 -19.89 8.62
C GLY A 152 22.20 -18.43 8.44
N GLY A 153 23.09 -17.89 9.27
CA GLY A 153 23.55 -16.50 9.16
C GLY A 153 22.58 -15.46 9.71
N PHE A 154 21.64 -15.83 10.59
CA PHE A 154 20.73 -14.90 11.24
C PHE A 154 21.12 -14.58 12.70
N SER A 155 20.71 -13.41 13.18
CA SER A 155 20.57 -13.10 14.60
C SER A 155 19.13 -12.70 14.88
N GLU A 156 18.49 -13.28 15.89
CA GLU A 156 17.29 -12.69 16.47
C GLU A 156 17.68 -11.34 17.13
N ILE A 157 16.78 -10.35 17.10
CA ILE A 157 16.98 -9.05 17.79
C ILE A 157 15.84 -8.79 18.78
N THR A 158 14.64 -9.22 18.42
CA THR A 158 13.47 -9.33 19.30
C THR A 158 12.67 -10.54 18.85
N LYS A 159 11.80 -11.06 19.71
CA LYS A 159 11.01 -12.27 19.45
C LYS A 159 10.23 -12.12 18.14
N GLY A 160 10.35 -13.09 17.23
CA GLY A 160 9.67 -13.05 15.93
C GLY A 160 10.27 -12.10 14.89
N ILE A 161 11.43 -11.48 15.13
CA ILE A 161 12.15 -10.62 14.17
C ILE A 161 13.63 -11.00 14.13
N GLN A 162 14.08 -11.50 12.98
CA GLN A 162 15.45 -11.93 12.75
C GLN A 162 16.15 -11.10 11.67
N VAL A 163 17.45 -10.85 11.83
CA VAL A 163 18.26 -10.04 10.93
C VAL A 163 19.42 -10.87 10.39
N HIS A 164 19.57 -10.90 9.07
CA HIS A 164 20.66 -11.60 8.41
C HIS A 164 22.00 -10.87 8.61
N GLU A 165 23.10 -11.61 8.77
CA GLU A 165 24.43 -11.05 9.10
C GLU A 165 24.94 -10.04 8.06
N SER A 166 24.47 -10.11 6.81
CA SER A 166 24.73 -9.07 5.78
C SER A 166 24.34 -7.65 6.19
N CYS A 167 23.31 -7.49 7.04
CA CYS A 167 22.95 -6.16 7.54
C CYS A 167 23.99 -5.60 8.51
N PHE A 168 24.87 -6.45 9.08
CA PHE A 168 25.97 -6.00 9.94
C PHE A 168 27.23 -5.60 9.15
N ASP A 169 27.31 -5.93 7.86
CA ASP A 169 28.33 -5.41 6.94
C ASP A 169 28.01 -3.95 6.57
N ASN A 170 26.75 -3.65 6.22
CA ASN A 170 26.30 -2.31 5.85
C ASN A 170 26.06 -1.39 7.06
N PHE A 171 25.58 -1.93 8.18
CA PHE A 171 25.19 -1.16 9.37
C PHE A 171 25.84 -1.71 10.64
N SER A 172 26.49 -0.88 11.45
CA SER A 172 27.06 -1.37 12.72
C SER A 172 25.98 -2.06 13.59
N LYS A 173 26.24 -3.30 14.05
CA LYS A 173 25.25 -4.17 14.74
C LYS A 173 24.47 -3.46 15.84
N LYS A 174 25.13 -2.62 16.64
CA LYS A 174 24.51 -1.78 17.68
C LYS A 174 23.55 -0.72 17.11
N SER A 175 23.90 -0.06 16.01
CA SER A 175 23.01 0.93 15.37
C SER A 175 21.85 0.24 14.64
N PHE A 176 22.07 -0.88 13.97
CA PHE A 176 21.00 -1.59 13.26
C PHE A 176 19.98 -2.24 14.20
N SER A 177 20.46 -2.86 15.30
CA SER A 177 19.58 -3.34 16.37
C SER A 177 18.74 -2.20 16.92
N LYS A 178 19.36 -1.04 17.21
CA LYS A 178 18.61 0.13 17.69
C LYS A 178 17.60 0.65 16.66
N ILE A 179 17.94 0.71 15.37
CA ILE A 179 17.00 1.12 14.31
C ILE A 179 15.82 0.14 14.23
N THR A 180 16.07 -1.17 14.27
CA THR A 180 15.01 -2.20 14.22
C THR A 180 14.11 -2.16 15.48
N THR A 181 14.71 -2.09 16.67
CA THR A 181 13.96 -1.96 17.93
C THR A 181 13.24 -0.62 18.00
N ASN A 182 13.79 0.47 17.48
CA ASN A 182 13.11 1.76 17.40
C ASN A 182 11.93 1.70 16.42
N ALA A 183 12.09 1.11 15.22
CA ALA A 183 11.01 0.95 14.23
C ALA A 183 9.76 0.34 14.87
N LEU A 184 9.94 -0.79 15.57
CA LEU A 184 8.87 -1.49 16.26
C LEU A 184 8.42 -0.76 17.54
N SER A 185 9.31 -0.42 18.47
CA SER A 185 8.87 0.21 19.74
C SER A 185 8.25 1.60 19.56
N LYS A 186 8.69 2.37 18.55
CA LYS A 186 7.97 3.55 18.08
C LYS A 186 6.69 3.16 17.38
N GLY A 187 6.72 2.38 16.29
CA GLY A 187 5.56 2.10 15.44
C GLY A 187 4.43 1.37 16.16
N LEU A 188 4.70 0.37 16.99
CA LEU A 188 3.71 -0.25 17.88
C LEU A 188 3.15 0.76 18.87
N SER A 189 3.98 1.67 19.41
CA SER A 189 3.48 2.80 20.19
C SER A 189 2.90 3.93 19.30
N CYS A 190 3.04 3.90 17.96
CA CYS A 190 2.16 4.59 17.01
C CYS A 190 0.80 3.93 16.90
N LEU A 191 0.69 2.74 17.45
CA LEU A 191 -0.54 2.11 17.81
C LEU A 191 -0.67 2.10 19.37
N LYS A 192 -0.10 3.07 20.14
CA LYS A 192 -0.62 3.54 21.49
C LYS A 192 -0.73 5.09 21.71
N ASP A 193 -1.96 5.62 21.91
CA ASP A 193 -2.60 6.98 22.04
C ASP A 193 -3.23 7.88 20.87
N LEU A 194 -3.58 7.47 19.61
CA LEU A 194 -4.59 8.09 18.67
C LEU A 194 -5.89 7.27 18.47
N ALA A 195 -5.96 5.94 18.44
CA ALA A 195 -7.27 5.23 18.52
C ALA A 195 -8.01 5.50 19.86
N LYS A 196 -7.31 5.80 20.96
CA LYS A 196 -7.86 6.49 22.15
C LYS A 196 -8.43 7.88 21.85
N LYS A 197 -8.06 8.48 20.72
CA LYS A 197 -8.63 9.72 20.14
C LYS A 197 -9.66 9.43 19.04
N ASN A 198 -9.70 8.20 18.51
CA ASN A 198 -10.67 7.66 17.54
C ASN A 198 -11.41 6.43 18.11
N PRO A 199 -12.05 6.50 19.30
CA PRO A 199 -12.83 5.39 19.83
C PRO A 199 -14.13 5.27 19.04
N ASN A 200 -14.11 4.48 17.96
CA ASN A 200 -15.31 4.15 17.21
C ASN A 200 -16.07 3.02 17.91
N GLU A 201 -17.27 3.32 18.39
CA GLU A 201 -18.20 2.37 19.00
C GLU A 201 -19.13 1.69 17.98
N THR A 202 -18.96 1.96 16.67
CA THR A 202 -19.87 1.49 15.59
C THR A 202 -19.19 1.05 14.29
N LEU A 203 -17.89 1.29 14.11
CA LEU A 203 -17.10 0.85 12.95
C LEU A 203 -15.63 0.68 13.36
N LYS A 204 -15.15 -0.56 13.37
CA LYS A 204 -13.76 -0.92 13.68
C LYS A 204 -12.77 -0.14 12.83
N SER A 205 -11.72 0.37 13.47
CA SER A 205 -10.55 0.95 12.79
C SER A 205 -9.61 -0.16 12.33
N GLU A 206 -8.73 0.12 11.38
CA GLU A 206 -7.68 -0.84 10.99
C GLU A 206 -6.55 -0.96 12.02
N ILE A 207 -6.46 -0.03 12.98
CA ILE A 207 -5.44 -0.06 14.04
C ILE A 207 -5.53 -1.33 14.92
N PRO A 208 -6.72 -1.76 15.40
CA PRO A 208 -6.92 -3.10 15.97
C PRO A 208 -6.32 -4.24 15.12
N ASN A 209 -6.64 -4.30 13.83
CA ASN A 209 -6.18 -5.37 12.94
C ASN A 209 -4.65 -5.41 12.85
N LEU A 210 -4.01 -4.24 12.63
CA LEU A 210 -2.54 -4.12 12.63
C LEU A 210 -1.91 -4.65 13.92
N LEU A 211 -2.53 -4.40 15.08
CA LEU A 211 -1.98 -4.85 16.35
C LEU A 211 -2.20 -6.33 16.61
N ASN A 212 -3.34 -6.88 16.21
CA ASN A 212 -3.58 -8.32 16.24
C ASN A 212 -2.50 -9.03 15.39
N PHE A 213 -2.17 -8.50 14.20
CA PHE A 213 -1.06 -9.01 13.38
C PHE A 213 0.32 -8.86 14.04
N PHE A 214 0.64 -7.69 14.59
CA PHE A 214 1.92 -7.48 15.27
C PHE A 214 2.08 -8.34 16.53
N ASP A 215 1.02 -8.52 17.32
CA ASP A 215 1.00 -9.44 18.46
C ASP A 215 1.23 -10.89 18.00
N ALA A 216 0.48 -11.37 17.01
CA ALA A 216 0.67 -12.71 16.45
C ALA A 216 2.10 -12.93 15.93
N GLN A 217 2.69 -11.94 15.26
CA GLN A 217 4.07 -11.98 14.76
C GLN A 217 5.12 -11.98 15.88
N LEU A 218 4.96 -11.11 16.88
CA LEU A 218 5.90 -10.94 18.00
C LEU A 218 5.72 -12.01 19.09
N SER A 219 4.59 -12.74 19.07
CA SER A 219 4.35 -13.89 19.94
C SER A 219 5.42 -14.98 19.83
N GLY A 220 6.17 -15.02 18.72
CA GLY A 220 7.18 -16.04 18.42
C GLY A 220 6.61 -17.44 18.19
N LYS A 221 5.28 -17.58 18.05
CA LYS A 221 4.63 -18.81 17.57
C LYS A 221 4.63 -18.90 16.04
N LYS A 222 4.83 -17.77 15.36
CA LYS A 222 4.88 -17.66 13.89
C LYS A 222 6.31 -17.50 13.38
N LYS A 223 6.47 -17.72 12.08
CA LYS A 223 7.72 -17.55 11.35
C LYS A 223 8.22 -16.11 11.47
N SER A 224 9.47 -15.93 11.90
CA SER A 224 10.05 -14.60 12.14
C SER A 224 10.20 -13.77 10.87
N VAL A 225 9.88 -12.48 10.92
CA VAL A 225 10.18 -11.55 9.82
C VAL A 225 11.70 -11.49 9.63
N SER A 226 12.15 -11.78 8.41
CA SER A 226 13.57 -11.83 8.07
C SER A 226 14.01 -10.50 7.45
N ILE A 227 14.90 -9.75 8.12
CA ILE A 227 15.44 -8.49 7.60
C ILE A 227 16.79 -8.74 6.90
N LEU A 228 16.91 -8.27 5.66
CA LEU A 228 17.96 -8.61 4.71
C LEU A 228 18.60 -7.34 4.13
N CYS A 229 19.88 -7.40 3.74
CA CYS A 229 20.61 -6.25 3.18
C CYS A 229 21.55 -6.64 2.03
N HIS A 230 21.26 -7.72 1.29
CA HIS A 230 22.17 -8.27 0.27
C HIS A 230 21.50 -8.66 -1.07
N GLU A 231 20.23 -8.31 -1.29
CA GLU A 231 19.50 -8.66 -2.51
C GLU A 231 19.96 -7.81 -3.71
N LYS A 232 21.03 -8.27 -4.37
CA LYS A 232 21.65 -7.59 -5.53
C LYS A 232 20.86 -7.76 -6.83
N ASP A 233 20.02 -8.80 -6.91
CA ASP A 233 19.22 -9.13 -8.10
C ASP A 233 17.86 -8.39 -8.14
N ALA A 234 17.50 -7.69 -7.06
CA ALA A 234 16.34 -6.80 -7.07
C ALA A 234 16.59 -5.58 -7.97
N ARG A 235 15.53 -5.17 -8.67
CA ARG A 235 15.51 -3.94 -9.48
C ARG A 235 15.22 -2.74 -8.58
N TRP A 236 16.20 -2.36 -7.77
CA TRP A 236 16.17 -1.11 -7.00
C TRP A 236 16.07 0.08 -7.95
N SER A 237 15.08 0.96 -7.76
CA SER A 237 15.19 2.33 -8.28
C SER A 237 16.11 3.14 -7.36
N ASP A 238 16.63 4.27 -7.83
CA ASP A 238 17.49 5.14 -7.01
C ASP A 238 16.73 5.86 -5.87
N SER A 239 15.42 5.62 -5.72
CA SER A 239 14.62 5.97 -4.54
C SER A 239 13.95 4.79 -3.84
N THR A 240 14.23 3.52 -4.21
CA THR A 240 13.76 2.36 -3.45
C THR A 240 14.70 2.12 -2.26
N VAL A 241 14.26 2.43 -1.05
CA VAL A 241 15.04 2.24 0.20
C VAL A 241 15.00 0.78 0.68
N ALA A 242 13.81 0.19 0.65
CA ALA A 242 13.54 -1.18 1.08
C ALA A 242 12.38 -1.76 0.25
N HIS A 243 12.05 -3.03 0.48
CA HIS A 243 10.81 -3.66 0.06
C HIS A 243 10.49 -4.94 0.84
N ALA A 244 9.20 -5.24 1.03
CA ALA A 244 8.69 -6.44 1.69
C ALA A 244 8.19 -7.54 0.76
N SER A 245 7.96 -8.72 1.34
CA SER A 245 7.14 -9.79 0.72
C SER A 245 5.66 -9.65 1.02
N THR A 246 4.83 -9.64 -0.02
CA THR A 246 3.35 -9.68 0.12
C THR A 246 2.75 -11.09 -0.01
N ALA A 247 3.55 -12.11 -0.38
CA ALA A 247 3.15 -13.52 -0.42
C ALA A 247 4.36 -14.46 -0.32
N GLU A 248 4.09 -15.77 -0.26
CA GLU A 248 5.10 -16.85 -0.32
C GLU A 248 5.91 -16.83 -1.62
N THR A 249 7.00 -16.08 -1.60
CA THR A 249 7.99 -16.07 -2.68
C THR A 249 9.38 -16.17 -2.06
N SER A 250 10.27 -16.92 -2.72
CA SER A 250 11.71 -16.77 -2.50
C SER A 250 12.24 -15.87 -3.62
N PRO A 251 12.76 -14.67 -3.30
CA PRO A 251 13.29 -13.77 -4.33
C PRO A 251 14.49 -14.39 -5.02
N ARG A 252 14.67 -14.06 -6.30
CA ARG A 252 15.91 -14.40 -7.01
C ARG A 252 17.11 -13.78 -6.28
N GLY A 253 18.10 -14.61 -5.95
CA GLY A 253 19.27 -14.20 -5.17
C GLY A 253 19.09 -14.27 -3.65
N LEU A 254 17.93 -14.71 -3.14
CA LEU A 254 17.63 -14.92 -1.71
C LEU A 254 17.14 -16.35 -1.44
N GLU A 255 17.83 -17.35 -2.02
CA GLU A 255 17.45 -18.75 -2.00
C GLU A 255 17.26 -19.29 -0.57
N GLY A 256 16.14 -19.96 -0.31
CA GLY A 256 15.76 -20.48 1.01
C GLY A 256 15.11 -19.45 1.93
N ILE A 257 15.24 -18.14 1.65
CA ILE A 257 14.49 -17.10 2.36
C ILE A 257 13.12 -16.95 1.68
N THR A 258 12.06 -16.95 2.49
CA THR A 258 10.66 -16.85 2.06
C THR A 258 9.88 -16.03 3.07
N HIS A 259 8.76 -15.45 2.65
CA HIS A 259 7.85 -14.62 3.46
C HIS A 259 7.59 -15.18 4.89
N PRO A 260 7.55 -14.33 5.93
CA PRO A 260 7.69 -12.86 5.88
C PRO A 260 9.16 -12.38 5.85
N PHE A 261 9.46 -11.39 5.00
CA PHE A 261 10.77 -10.72 4.95
C PHE A 261 10.66 -9.22 4.61
N VAL A 262 11.72 -8.48 4.97
CA VAL A 262 11.99 -7.09 4.55
C VAL A 262 13.41 -7.04 3.99
N SER A 263 13.56 -6.57 2.75
CA SER A 263 14.85 -6.40 2.08
C SER A 263 15.19 -4.92 2.03
N ILE A 264 16.42 -4.56 2.42
CA ILE A 264 16.95 -3.20 2.37
C ILE A 264 17.92 -3.10 1.19
N ASN A 265 17.86 -1.97 0.47
CA ASN A 265 18.72 -1.69 -0.66
C ASN A 265 20.21 -1.83 -0.27
N PRO A 266 20.98 -2.74 -0.89
CA PRO A 266 22.35 -3.04 -0.48
C PRO A 266 23.34 -1.89 -0.71
N LYS A 267 22.94 -0.79 -1.38
CA LYS A 267 23.71 0.47 -1.42
C LYS A 267 23.74 1.19 -0.05
N ILE A 268 22.66 1.07 0.74
CA ILE A 268 22.47 1.86 1.96
C ILE A 268 23.33 1.30 3.08
N HIS A 269 24.10 2.19 3.72
CA HIS A 269 25.06 1.83 4.77
C HIS A 269 25.18 2.95 5.81
N THR A 270 25.92 2.71 6.89
CA THR A 270 26.22 3.75 7.90
C THR A 270 27.68 4.19 7.90
N SER A 271 27.90 5.50 8.06
CA SER A 271 29.22 6.07 8.35
C SER A 271 29.76 5.65 9.72
N ILE A 272 31.04 5.93 9.99
CA ILE A 272 31.69 5.65 11.28
C ILE A 272 30.99 6.36 12.46
N PHE A 273 30.40 7.53 12.23
CA PHE A 273 29.59 8.27 13.22
C PHE A 273 28.14 7.79 13.29
N GLY A 274 27.78 6.78 12.49
CA GLY A 274 26.46 6.18 12.45
C GLY A 274 25.40 7.01 11.73
N ALA A 275 25.77 7.96 10.87
CA ALA A 275 24.82 8.58 9.94
C ALA A 275 24.51 7.61 8.79
N ILE A 276 23.31 7.66 8.21
CA ILE A 276 22.93 6.84 7.05
C ILE A 276 23.46 7.51 5.78
N LEU A 277 23.91 6.71 4.82
CA LEU A 277 24.45 7.11 3.53
C LEU A 277 23.72 6.38 2.39
N ASP A 278 23.66 7.03 1.22
CA ASP A 278 23.04 6.54 -0.03
C ASP A 278 21.58 6.06 0.10
N GLY A 279 20.84 6.68 1.01
CA GLY A 279 19.46 6.35 1.34
C GLY A 279 18.81 7.39 2.25
N PRO A 280 18.04 6.98 3.28
CA PRO A 280 17.33 7.87 4.19
C PRO A 280 18.13 9.05 4.77
N ARG A 281 17.52 10.25 4.81
CA ARG A 281 18.18 11.50 5.28
C ARG A 281 18.71 11.40 6.73
N ASP A 282 18.12 10.51 7.52
CA ASP A 282 18.33 10.27 8.95
C ASP A 282 17.74 8.91 9.34
N LYS A 283 17.88 8.55 10.63
CA LYS A 283 17.39 7.27 11.18
C LYS A 283 15.88 7.23 11.39
N ASN A 284 15.22 8.38 11.53
CA ASN A 284 13.81 8.45 11.91
C ASN A 284 12.93 7.90 10.76
N GLU A 285 13.34 8.15 9.52
CA GLU A 285 12.83 7.50 8.31
C GLU A 285 13.17 6.03 8.22
N MET A 286 14.42 5.62 8.49
CA MET A 286 14.80 4.21 8.39
C MET A 286 14.00 3.35 9.38
N GLU A 287 13.65 3.94 10.52
CA GLU A 287 12.73 3.38 11.51
C GLU A 287 11.28 3.35 10.98
N GLY A 288 10.83 4.38 10.26
CA GLY A 288 9.52 4.44 9.62
C GLY A 288 9.33 3.48 8.44
N ILE A 289 10.28 3.45 7.51
CA ILE A 289 10.28 2.54 6.35
C ILE A 289 10.37 1.08 6.83
N LEU A 290 11.17 0.76 7.85
CA LEU A 290 11.13 -0.59 8.43
C LEU A 290 9.76 -0.98 8.98
N PHE A 291 9.03 -0.05 9.60
CA PHE A 291 7.68 -0.29 10.10
C PHE A 291 6.66 -0.43 8.97
N HIS A 292 6.74 0.41 7.94
CA HIS A 292 5.97 0.34 6.69
C HIS A 292 6.13 -1.03 5.99
N GLU A 293 7.37 -1.48 5.79
CA GLU A 293 7.68 -2.78 5.19
C GLU A 293 7.27 -3.98 6.08
N MET A 294 7.21 -3.80 7.40
CA MET A 294 6.62 -4.82 8.28
C MET A 294 5.10 -4.92 8.09
N ILE A 295 4.38 -3.80 7.90
CA ILE A 295 2.92 -3.82 7.63
C ILE A 295 2.59 -4.53 6.30
N HIS A 296 3.44 -4.39 5.27
CA HIS A 296 3.27 -5.14 4.01
C HIS A 296 3.35 -6.66 4.17
N ASN A 297 4.04 -7.17 5.19
CA ASN A 297 4.05 -8.61 5.49
C ASN A 297 2.71 -9.10 6.09
N PHE A 298 1.76 -8.22 6.39
CA PHE A 298 0.39 -8.56 6.78
C PHE A 298 -0.63 -8.45 5.63
N GLY A 299 -0.17 -8.21 4.40
CA GLY A 299 -1.01 -8.21 3.19
C GLY A 299 -1.56 -6.85 2.76
N TYR A 300 -1.41 -5.79 3.56
CA TYR A 300 -1.70 -4.42 3.13
C TYR A 300 -0.79 -4.02 1.96
N THR A 301 -1.31 -3.31 0.96
CA THR A 301 -0.58 -2.91 -0.26
C THR A 301 -1.02 -1.54 -0.76
N HIS A 302 -0.15 -0.83 -1.48
CA HIS A 302 -0.52 0.44 -2.10
C HIS A 302 -1.47 0.24 -3.29
N GLY A 303 -2.42 1.15 -3.45
CA GLY A 303 -3.33 1.19 -4.61
C GLY A 303 -4.45 0.13 -4.62
N SER A 304 -4.56 -0.74 -3.61
CA SER A 304 -5.69 -1.64 -3.41
C SER A 304 -6.13 -1.60 -1.94
N GLY A 305 -7.42 -1.44 -1.68
CA GLY A 305 -7.91 -1.20 -0.32
C GLY A 305 -7.53 0.19 0.20
N ILE A 306 -7.55 0.33 1.52
CA ILE A 306 -7.19 1.56 2.24
C ILE A 306 -5.66 1.59 2.40
N ASP A 307 -5.00 2.68 1.99
CA ASP A 307 -3.53 2.84 2.12
C ASP A 307 -3.10 3.14 3.56
N ILE A 308 -3.21 2.11 4.40
CA ILE A 308 -2.75 2.11 5.80
C ILE A 308 -1.22 2.19 5.87
N THR A 309 -0.49 1.75 4.84
CA THR A 309 0.98 1.67 4.85
C THR A 309 1.65 3.05 4.79
N TYR A 310 1.38 3.87 3.76
CA TYR A 310 1.86 5.26 3.79
C TYR A 310 1.19 6.08 4.90
N GLY A 311 -0.08 5.77 5.21
CA GLY A 311 -0.80 6.33 6.33
C GLY A 311 -0.02 6.18 7.63
N CYS A 312 0.39 4.96 7.99
CA CYS A 312 1.13 4.63 9.20
C CYS A 312 2.67 4.69 9.05
N GLU A 313 3.21 5.22 7.95
CA GLU A 313 4.56 5.79 7.91
C GLU A 313 4.50 7.27 8.30
N THR A 314 3.72 8.06 7.55
CA THR A 314 3.68 9.53 7.70
C THR A 314 2.86 9.97 8.91
N CYS A 315 1.92 9.16 9.37
CA CYS A 315 1.35 9.30 10.70
C CYS A 315 2.32 8.90 11.82
N CYS A 316 3.53 8.34 11.65
CA CYS A 316 4.10 7.55 12.77
C CYS A 316 5.48 7.85 13.42
N PHE A 317 6.34 8.77 12.95
CA PHE A 317 7.73 8.92 13.47
C PHE A 317 8.30 10.32 13.91
N GLY A 318 7.66 11.49 13.74
CA GLY A 318 8.27 12.85 13.97
C GLY A 318 7.59 14.19 13.50
N GLU A 319 7.64 14.61 12.20
CA GLU A 319 7.96 16.00 11.77
C GLU A 319 6.87 16.87 11.04
N ASP A 320 6.56 16.78 9.73
CA ASP A 320 5.64 17.78 9.10
C ASP A 320 4.22 17.71 9.69
N LYS A 321 3.66 18.86 10.08
CA LYS A 321 2.43 18.89 10.87
C LYS A 321 1.14 18.69 10.04
N GLU A 322 1.13 19.08 8.77
CA GLU A 322 -0.07 19.02 7.92
C GLU A 322 -0.21 17.65 7.26
N ALA A 323 0.88 17.16 6.65
CA ALA A 323 0.96 15.82 6.06
C ALA A 323 0.60 14.73 7.09
N ARG A 324 1.23 14.80 8.27
CA ARG A 324 0.98 13.94 9.43
C ARG A 324 -0.44 14.00 9.96
N GLY A 325 -1.03 15.20 9.99
CA GLY A 325 -2.42 15.40 10.41
C GLY A 325 -3.42 14.68 9.50
N ASN A 326 -3.17 14.68 8.18
CA ASN A 326 -3.97 13.94 7.22
C ASN A 326 -3.65 12.43 7.23
N ALA A 327 -2.37 12.07 7.27
CA ALA A 327 -1.91 10.68 7.34
C ALA A 327 -2.47 9.93 8.56
N CYS A 328 -2.66 10.60 9.70
CA CYS A 328 -3.23 9.97 10.89
C CYS A 328 -4.73 9.66 10.82
N LYS A 329 -5.45 10.19 9.84
CA LYS A 329 -6.79 9.71 9.51
C LYS A 329 -6.70 8.43 8.68
N LEU A 330 -5.81 8.41 7.67
CA LEU A 330 -5.56 7.23 6.85
C LEU A 330 -5.09 6.05 7.71
N CYS A 331 -4.10 6.25 8.58
CA CYS A 331 -3.60 5.24 9.52
C CYS A 331 -4.68 4.73 10.50
N ALA A 332 -5.73 5.51 10.77
CA ALA A 332 -6.86 5.03 11.56
C ALA A 332 -7.74 4.03 10.79
N GLY A 333 -7.84 4.17 9.46
CA GLY A 333 -8.60 3.24 8.61
C GLY A 333 -10.10 3.20 8.89
N SER A 334 -10.67 4.21 9.57
CA SER A 334 -12.09 4.28 9.96
C SER A 334 -13.00 4.61 8.77
N TYR A 335 -12.97 3.78 7.72
CA TYR A 335 -13.68 3.97 6.46
C TYR A 335 -14.36 2.65 6.04
N LYS A 336 -15.48 2.71 5.32
CA LYS A 336 -16.22 1.50 4.95
C LYS A 336 -15.50 0.62 3.91
N SER A 337 -14.84 1.27 2.95
CA SER A 337 -14.09 0.63 1.85
C SER A 337 -13.11 1.63 1.23
N GLU A 338 -12.32 1.20 0.25
CA GLU A 338 -11.50 2.11 -0.56
C GLU A 338 -12.32 3.09 -1.43
N PHE A 339 -13.64 2.89 -1.54
CA PHE A 339 -14.54 3.78 -2.27
C PHE A 339 -15.28 4.79 -1.38
N ASP A 340 -15.01 4.77 -0.06
CA ASP A 340 -15.58 5.72 0.89
C ASP A 340 -15.17 7.17 0.56
N PRO A 341 -16.12 8.11 0.39
CA PRO A 341 -15.80 9.50 0.09
C PRO A 341 -14.93 10.19 1.15
N GLU A 342 -14.95 9.76 2.41
CA GLU A 342 -14.04 10.27 3.43
C GLU A 342 -12.60 9.80 3.19
N TYR A 343 -12.40 8.51 2.90
CA TYR A 343 -11.08 7.95 2.55
C TYR A 343 -10.48 8.65 1.34
N ILE A 344 -11.25 8.77 0.26
CA ILE A 344 -10.80 9.42 -0.98
C ILE A 344 -10.43 10.89 -0.73
N HIS A 345 -11.15 11.56 0.19
CA HIS A 345 -10.85 12.94 0.57
C HIS A 345 -9.60 13.07 1.43
N ASP A 346 -9.43 12.22 2.43
CA ASP A 346 -8.24 12.24 3.28
C ASP A 346 -6.99 11.79 2.53
N LEU A 347 -7.12 10.85 1.59
CA LEU A 347 -6.03 10.43 0.69
C LEU A 347 -5.59 11.59 -0.21
N ALA A 348 -6.54 12.36 -0.76
CA ALA A 348 -6.25 13.54 -1.57
C ALA A 348 -5.58 14.65 -0.75
N ASN A 349 -6.11 14.98 0.43
CA ASN A 349 -5.50 15.96 1.35
C ASN A 349 -4.09 15.53 1.79
N TYR A 350 -3.92 14.26 2.15
CA TYR A 350 -2.62 13.68 2.48
C TYR A 350 -1.63 13.79 1.32
N SER A 351 -2.01 13.37 0.13
CA SER A 351 -1.14 13.42 -1.06
C SER A 351 -0.74 14.84 -1.44
N ALA A 352 -1.64 15.82 -1.31
CA ALA A 352 -1.34 17.22 -1.55
C ALA A 352 -0.41 17.85 -0.48
N SER A 353 -0.47 17.37 0.77
CA SER A 353 0.34 17.88 1.89
C SER A 353 1.70 17.18 2.04
N SER A 354 1.80 15.89 1.68
CA SER A 354 3.06 15.13 1.64
C SER A 354 3.82 15.24 0.31
N GLY A 355 3.14 15.63 -0.77
CA GLY A 355 3.70 15.61 -2.13
C GLY A 355 3.74 14.21 -2.76
N LEU A 356 3.18 13.18 -2.10
CA LEU A 356 3.01 11.86 -2.69
C LEU A 356 1.95 11.88 -3.81
N VAL A 357 2.04 10.90 -4.71
CA VAL A 357 1.09 10.71 -5.81
C VAL A 357 0.04 9.63 -5.54
N ALA A 358 -0.07 9.15 -4.29
CA ALA A 358 -0.95 8.04 -3.90
C ALA A 358 -2.42 8.28 -4.29
N ALA A 359 -2.97 9.47 -4.00
CA ALA A 359 -4.32 9.84 -4.44
C ALA A 359 -4.46 9.88 -5.97
N GLU A 360 -3.43 10.32 -6.69
CA GLU A 360 -3.49 10.41 -8.15
C GLU A 360 -3.48 9.02 -8.80
N ALA A 361 -2.63 8.13 -8.30
CA ALA A 361 -2.62 6.72 -8.69
C ALA A 361 -3.96 6.03 -8.38
N PHE A 362 -4.48 6.22 -7.17
CA PHE A 362 -5.78 5.70 -6.75
C PHE A 362 -6.92 6.23 -7.64
N PHE A 363 -6.98 7.54 -7.85
CA PHE A 363 -8.01 8.18 -8.67
C PHE A 363 -8.00 7.66 -10.10
N TYR A 364 -6.83 7.50 -10.73
CA TYR A 364 -6.76 7.02 -12.10
C TYR A 364 -7.08 5.52 -12.22
N ALA A 365 -6.57 4.69 -11.31
CA ALA A 365 -6.86 3.25 -11.30
C ALA A 365 -8.38 2.97 -11.16
N ASN A 366 -9.08 3.82 -10.42
CA ASN A 366 -10.49 3.64 -10.04
C ASN A 366 -11.46 4.65 -10.68
N ILE A 367 -11.03 5.46 -11.66
CA ILE A 367 -11.75 6.66 -12.14
C ILE A 367 -13.19 6.40 -12.63
N LEU A 368 -13.44 5.18 -13.14
CA LEU A 368 -14.76 4.75 -13.62
C LEU A 368 -15.68 4.31 -12.46
N GLU A 369 -15.13 3.74 -11.40
CA GLU A 369 -15.88 3.24 -10.24
C GLU A 369 -16.18 4.33 -9.19
N ILE A 370 -15.27 5.31 -9.00
CA ILE A 370 -15.46 6.39 -8.02
C ILE A 370 -16.71 7.21 -8.38
N GLU A 371 -17.66 7.28 -7.45
CA GLU A 371 -18.92 8.02 -7.61
C GLU A 371 -18.67 9.53 -7.81
N ASN A 372 -19.43 10.18 -8.69
CA ASN A 372 -19.43 11.64 -8.87
C ASN A 372 -20.18 12.37 -7.74
N SER A 373 -19.74 12.16 -6.50
CA SER A 373 -20.21 12.89 -5.32
C SER A 373 -19.48 14.24 -5.18
N ALA A 374 -20.09 15.22 -4.51
CA ALA A 374 -19.46 16.52 -4.31
C ALA A 374 -18.09 16.42 -3.59
N LYS A 375 -17.96 15.47 -2.65
CA LYS A 375 -16.72 15.20 -1.92
C LYS A 375 -15.67 14.52 -2.81
N ASN A 376 -16.04 13.52 -3.61
CA ASN A 376 -15.11 12.87 -4.54
C ASN A 376 -14.61 13.87 -5.60
N THR A 377 -15.48 14.74 -6.10
CA THR A 377 -15.11 15.75 -7.10
C THR A 377 -14.21 16.85 -6.52
N GLN A 378 -14.41 17.25 -5.26
CA GLN A 378 -13.46 18.10 -4.54
C GLN A 378 -12.10 17.41 -4.34
N SER A 379 -12.11 16.10 -4.09
CA SER A 379 -10.90 15.31 -3.83
C SER A 379 -10.08 15.07 -5.09
N LEU A 380 -10.74 14.87 -6.25
CA LEU A 380 -10.08 14.89 -7.55
C LEU A 380 -9.44 16.25 -7.83
N PHE A 381 -10.13 17.35 -7.52
CA PHE A 381 -9.58 18.70 -7.68
C PHE A 381 -8.35 18.96 -6.79
N ILE A 382 -8.35 18.48 -5.54
CA ILE A 382 -7.18 18.55 -4.62
C ILE A 382 -6.02 17.72 -5.18
N THR A 383 -6.29 16.50 -5.64
CA THR A 383 -5.30 15.57 -6.22
C THR A 383 -4.52 16.20 -7.39
N LEU A 384 -5.17 17.07 -8.17
CA LEU A 384 -4.53 17.79 -9.29
C LEU A 384 -3.51 18.87 -8.87
N GLU A 385 -3.32 19.20 -7.58
CA GLU A 385 -2.31 20.17 -7.13
C GLU A 385 -0.88 19.69 -7.48
N ASN A 386 -0.64 18.38 -7.46
CA ASN A 386 0.59 17.76 -7.94
C ASN A 386 0.85 18.05 -9.43
N ARG A 387 -0.20 18.20 -10.25
CA ARG A 387 -0.13 18.59 -11.67
C ARG A 387 -0.21 20.10 -11.90
N GLY A 388 -0.64 20.88 -10.92
CA GLY A 388 -0.43 22.32 -10.83
C GLY A 388 -1.62 23.20 -11.21
N LEU A 389 -1.53 24.48 -10.84
CA LEU A 389 -2.64 25.44 -10.88
C LEU A 389 -3.28 25.59 -12.28
N GLY A 390 -2.49 25.47 -13.36
CA GLY A 390 -3.01 25.54 -14.73
C GLY A 390 -3.96 24.39 -15.10
N ILE A 391 -3.74 23.19 -14.55
CA ILE A 391 -4.59 22.02 -14.74
C ILE A 391 -5.81 22.10 -13.80
N GLN A 392 -5.61 22.52 -12.55
CA GLN A 392 -6.73 22.81 -11.64
C GLN A 392 -7.68 23.87 -12.22
N LYS A 393 -7.16 24.96 -12.82
CA LYS A 393 -7.98 25.97 -13.52
C LYS A 393 -8.77 25.38 -14.68
N ALA A 394 -8.14 24.56 -15.51
CA ALA A 394 -8.81 23.88 -16.61
C ALA A 394 -9.90 22.92 -16.11
N MET A 395 -9.69 22.23 -14.98
CA MET A 395 -10.69 21.37 -14.36
C MET A 395 -11.88 22.16 -13.80
N LEU A 396 -11.67 23.35 -13.19
CA LEU A 396 -12.77 24.23 -12.79
C LEU A 396 -13.64 24.61 -13.98
N ASN A 397 -13.04 24.99 -15.12
CA ASN A 397 -13.78 25.29 -16.35
C ASN A 397 -14.61 24.08 -16.83
N GLU A 398 -14.11 22.84 -16.69
CA GLU A 398 -14.84 21.62 -17.08
C GLU A 398 -15.97 21.24 -16.10
N LEU A 399 -15.84 21.60 -14.83
CA LEU A 399 -16.89 21.43 -13.81
C LEU A 399 -18.00 22.48 -13.99
N GLU A 400 -17.65 23.74 -14.23
CA GLU A 400 -18.60 24.83 -14.49
C GLU A 400 -19.45 24.57 -15.73
N LYS A 401 -18.84 24.07 -16.83
CA LYS A 401 -19.56 23.62 -18.04
C LYS A 401 -20.60 22.52 -17.78
N ARG A 402 -20.44 21.76 -16.68
CA ARG A 402 -21.34 20.69 -16.25
C ARG A 402 -22.24 21.11 -15.07
N ASN A 403 -22.26 22.40 -14.73
CA ASN A 403 -22.97 22.99 -13.58
C ASN A 403 -22.53 22.47 -12.20
N ILE A 404 -21.39 21.78 -12.11
CA ILE A 404 -20.86 21.27 -10.84
C ILE A 404 -20.09 22.39 -10.13
N LYS A 405 -20.49 22.71 -8.90
CA LYS A 405 -19.85 23.74 -8.06
C LYS A 405 -19.14 23.09 -6.89
N LEU A 406 -17.86 23.41 -6.72
CA LEU A 406 -17.07 22.98 -5.57
C LEU A 406 -17.21 23.98 -4.40
N PRO A 407 -17.03 23.54 -3.14
CA PRO A 407 -16.90 24.43 -2.00
C PRO A 407 -15.72 25.41 -2.20
N SER A 408 -15.92 26.67 -1.81
CA SER A 408 -14.88 27.69 -1.93
C SER A 408 -13.72 27.41 -0.97
N THR A 409 -12.50 27.28 -1.51
CA THR A 409 -11.28 27.02 -0.74
C THR A 409 -10.13 27.92 -1.19
N LYS A 410 -9.10 28.03 -0.34
CA LYS A 410 -7.86 28.76 -0.66
C LYS A 410 -7.22 28.29 -1.96
N ASN A 411 -7.21 26.97 -2.22
CA ASN A 411 -6.57 26.41 -3.42
C ASN A 411 -7.47 26.51 -4.66
N LEU A 412 -8.79 26.41 -4.52
CA LEU A 412 -9.74 26.76 -5.60
C LEU A 412 -9.54 28.22 -6.04
N LYS A 413 -9.40 29.16 -5.09
CA LYS A 413 -9.12 30.56 -5.39
C LYS A 413 -7.78 30.75 -6.12
N LYS A 414 -6.68 30.15 -5.63
CA LYS A 414 -5.37 30.17 -6.33
C LYS A 414 -5.49 29.71 -7.79
N ALA A 415 -6.26 28.65 -8.04
CA ALA A 415 -6.41 28.06 -9.36
C ALA A 415 -7.25 28.94 -10.30
N SER A 416 -8.38 29.48 -9.85
CA SER A 416 -9.20 30.39 -10.67
C SER A 416 -8.45 31.67 -11.05
N GLU A 417 -7.65 32.22 -10.12
CA GLU A 417 -6.80 33.40 -10.32
C GLU A 417 -5.50 33.11 -11.12
N TYR A 418 -5.19 31.84 -11.44
CA TYR A 418 -3.92 31.49 -12.08
C TYR A 418 -3.83 32.00 -13.53
N SER A 419 -2.70 32.63 -13.88
CA SER A 419 -2.36 33.01 -15.25
C SER A 419 -1.39 31.98 -15.85
N VAL A 420 -1.85 31.26 -16.88
CA VAL A 420 -1.08 30.19 -17.52
C VAL A 420 0.00 30.82 -18.41
N PRO A 421 1.29 30.41 -18.30
CA PRO A 421 2.39 31.15 -18.93
C PRO A 421 2.50 31.03 -20.45
N SER A 422 1.72 30.15 -21.10
CA SER A 422 1.68 30.01 -22.56
C SER A 422 0.33 29.51 -23.05
N LYS A 423 -0.12 29.99 -24.22
CA LYS A 423 -1.35 29.54 -24.89
C LYS A 423 -1.33 28.05 -25.25
N GLU A 424 -0.16 27.48 -25.57
CA GLU A 424 -0.05 26.05 -25.89
C GLU A 424 -0.13 25.20 -24.61
N ILE A 425 0.41 25.67 -23.48
CA ILE A 425 0.20 25.04 -22.17
C ILE A 425 -1.27 25.13 -21.78
N GLU A 426 -1.91 26.29 -21.94
CA GLU A 426 -3.35 26.48 -21.65
C GLU A 426 -4.23 25.55 -22.48
N LYS A 427 -3.97 25.45 -23.79
CA LYS A 427 -4.65 24.51 -24.69
C LYS A 427 -4.51 23.06 -24.23
N ASN A 428 -3.30 22.59 -23.92
CA ASN A 428 -3.09 21.20 -23.53
C ASN A 428 -3.56 20.91 -22.10
N ASN A 429 -3.56 21.89 -21.17
CA ASN A 429 -4.23 21.80 -19.87
C ASN A 429 -5.75 21.59 -20.04
N ASN A 430 -6.40 22.35 -20.92
CA ASN A 430 -7.82 22.21 -21.22
C ASN A 430 -8.15 20.85 -21.87
N LEU A 431 -7.27 20.32 -22.73
CA LEU A 431 -7.43 18.96 -23.29
C LEU A 431 -7.27 17.87 -22.22
N PHE A 432 -6.25 17.97 -21.37
CA PHE A 432 -6.03 17.04 -20.26
C PHE A 432 -7.24 17.02 -19.30
N ALA A 433 -7.67 18.19 -18.82
CA ALA A 433 -8.82 18.31 -17.93
C ALA A 433 -10.13 17.85 -18.60
N GLY A 434 -10.34 18.16 -19.88
CA GLY A 434 -11.52 17.71 -20.62
C GLY A 434 -11.59 16.19 -20.79
N ALA A 435 -10.45 15.52 -21.01
CA ALA A 435 -10.38 14.06 -21.05
C ALA A 435 -10.60 13.43 -19.66
N LEU A 436 -10.02 14.03 -18.62
CA LEU A 436 -10.20 13.58 -17.23
C LEU A 436 -11.66 13.73 -16.77
N ALA A 437 -12.31 14.84 -17.12
CA ALA A 437 -13.73 15.06 -16.89
C ALA A 437 -14.61 14.07 -17.69
N ALA A 438 -14.21 13.72 -18.91
CA ALA A 438 -14.90 12.69 -19.70
C ALA A 438 -14.82 11.29 -19.06
N LEU A 439 -13.68 10.91 -18.46
CA LEU A 439 -13.58 9.66 -17.69
C LEU A 439 -14.35 9.70 -16.37
N TYR A 440 -14.16 10.76 -15.57
CA TYR A 440 -14.68 10.78 -14.20
C TYR A 440 -16.17 11.13 -14.11
N ILE A 441 -16.64 12.12 -14.89
CA ILE A 441 -18.00 12.65 -14.80
C ILE A 441 -18.89 12.00 -15.87
N ASP A 442 -18.41 11.98 -17.11
CA ASP A 442 -19.19 11.49 -18.25
C ASP A 442 -19.10 9.95 -18.41
N LYS A 443 -18.18 9.30 -17.66
CA LYS A 443 -17.87 7.86 -17.68
C LYS A 443 -17.58 7.28 -19.09
N ASP A 444 -17.08 8.13 -20.00
CA ASP A 444 -16.92 7.83 -21.43
C ASP A 444 -15.43 7.82 -21.86
N ILE A 445 -14.90 6.60 -21.95
CA ILE A 445 -13.53 6.29 -22.40
C ILE A 445 -13.30 6.75 -23.86
N ASN A 446 -14.29 6.64 -24.73
CA ASN A 446 -14.16 6.99 -26.16
C ASN A 446 -14.09 8.51 -26.34
N LYS A 447 -14.91 9.25 -25.61
CA LYS A 447 -14.86 10.72 -25.53
C LYS A 447 -13.54 11.19 -24.94
N ALA A 448 -13.04 10.56 -23.89
CA ALA A 448 -11.73 10.88 -23.31
C ALA A 448 -10.59 10.65 -24.32
N ALA A 449 -10.59 9.52 -25.02
CA ALA A 449 -9.62 9.21 -26.09
C ALA A 449 -9.69 10.24 -27.23
N ALA A 450 -10.90 10.62 -27.67
CA ALA A 450 -11.13 11.61 -28.72
C ALA A 450 -10.82 13.06 -28.30
N ILE A 451 -10.59 13.32 -27.01
CA ILE A 451 -10.04 14.58 -26.51
C ILE A 451 -8.52 14.51 -26.44
N LEU A 452 -7.92 13.46 -25.87
CA LEU A 452 -6.46 13.33 -25.80
C LEU A 452 -5.77 13.21 -27.16
N SER A 453 -6.43 12.66 -28.18
CA SER A 453 -5.87 12.59 -29.55
C SER A 453 -5.54 13.95 -30.18
N LYS A 454 -5.95 15.06 -29.56
CA LYS A 454 -5.69 16.45 -29.98
C LYS A 454 -4.51 17.12 -29.26
N VAL A 455 -3.89 16.41 -28.30
CA VAL A 455 -2.76 16.91 -27.50
C VAL A 455 -1.48 16.93 -28.34
N ASN A 456 -0.69 18.01 -28.21
CA ASN A 456 0.63 18.12 -28.83
C ASN A 456 1.73 17.79 -27.81
N SER A 457 1.93 16.50 -27.52
CA SER A 457 2.88 16.04 -26.51
C SER A 457 4.34 16.41 -26.84
N LEU A 458 4.71 16.47 -28.12
CA LEU A 458 6.04 16.91 -28.56
C LEU A 458 6.31 18.35 -28.12
N SER A 459 5.41 19.28 -28.40
CA SER A 459 5.60 20.70 -28.02
C SER A 459 5.61 20.91 -26.50
N ILE A 460 4.83 20.15 -25.73
CA ILE A 460 4.90 20.20 -24.27
C ILE A 460 6.24 19.64 -23.75
N ASN A 461 6.79 18.60 -24.37
CA ASN A 461 8.11 18.07 -24.01
C ASN A 461 9.25 19.05 -24.38
N GLU A 462 9.16 19.70 -25.55
CA GLU A 462 10.09 20.75 -25.97
C GLU A 462 10.12 21.90 -24.96
N ILE A 463 8.97 22.47 -24.61
CA ILE A 463 8.85 23.54 -23.59
C ILE A 463 9.35 23.05 -22.23
N GLY A 464 9.03 21.80 -21.85
CA GLY A 464 9.51 21.18 -20.62
C GLY A 464 11.02 21.00 -20.56
N SER A 465 11.70 20.87 -21.70
CA SER A 465 13.17 20.77 -21.80
C SER A 465 13.88 22.12 -21.84
N SER A 466 13.21 23.19 -22.27
CA SER A 466 13.82 24.52 -22.42
C SER A 466 13.82 25.32 -21.10
N GLN A 467 15.01 25.54 -20.54
CA GLN A 467 15.28 26.40 -19.38
C GLN A 467 14.57 26.02 -18.05
N TYR A 468 14.86 26.80 -17.01
CA TYR A 468 14.30 26.68 -15.66
C TYR A 468 13.25 27.78 -15.40
N ASP A 469 12.36 28.04 -16.36
CA ASP A 469 11.28 29.02 -16.21
C ASP A 469 9.93 28.38 -15.82
N ARG A 470 8.91 29.21 -15.62
CA ARG A 470 7.57 28.78 -15.17
C ARG A 470 6.84 27.95 -16.21
N ALA A 471 6.97 28.27 -17.50
CA ALA A 471 6.38 27.49 -18.58
C ALA A 471 7.02 26.10 -18.65
N SER A 472 8.35 26.01 -18.50
CA SER A 472 9.07 24.73 -18.45
C SER A 472 8.61 23.87 -17.28
N PHE A 473 8.39 24.46 -16.11
CA PHE A 473 7.90 23.75 -14.92
C PHE A 473 6.45 23.24 -15.07
N ASP A 474 5.53 24.09 -15.54
CA ASP A 474 4.15 23.71 -15.82
C ASP A 474 4.09 22.61 -16.90
N ALA A 475 4.91 22.71 -17.95
CA ALA A 475 5.01 21.72 -19.02
C ALA A 475 5.53 20.36 -18.52
N ARG A 476 6.56 20.33 -17.65
CA ARG A 476 7.06 19.09 -17.01
C ARG A 476 6.04 18.45 -16.04
N LYS A 477 5.14 19.23 -15.45
CA LYS A 477 4.00 18.67 -14.68
C LYS A 477 2.91 18.10 -15.60
N LEU A 478 2.53 18.84 -16.64
CA LEU A 478 1.52 18.43 -17.62
C LEU A 478 1.93 17.18 -18.41
N SER A 479 3.17 17.10 -18.90
CA SER A 479 3.68 15.95 -19.68
C SER A 479 3.54 14.63 -18.90
N ARG A 480 3.91 14.60 -17.62
CA ARG A 480 3.79 13.40 -16.76
C ARG A 480 2.34 12.96 -16.58
N GLY A 481 1.42 13.90 -16.38
CA GLY A 481 -0.02 13.61 -16.34
C GLY A 481 -0.55 13.06 -17.68
N LEU A 482 -0.18 13.69 -18.79
CA LEU A 482 -0.55 13.27 -20.15
C LEU A 482 -0.08 11.85 -20.47
N ASN A 483 1.16 11.49 -20.14
CA ASN A 483 1.72 10.17 -20.40
C ASN A 483 0.95 9.08 -19.63
N TYR A 484 0.64 9.32 -18.35
CA TYR A 484 -0.17 8.41 -17.55
C TYR A 484 -1.58 8.26 -18.14
N LEU A 485 -2.31 9.38 -18.30
CA LEU A 485 -3.72 9.37 -18.70
C LEU A 485 -3.92 8.77 -20.12
N SER A 486 -2.97 9.01 -21.03
CA SER A 486 -2.97 8.41 -22.36
C SER A 486 -2.84 6.88 -22.32
N SER A 487 -2.00 6.34 -21.42
CA SER A 487 -1.87 4.89 -21.28
C SER A 487 -3.03 4.26 -20.51
N LEU A 488 -3.60 4.95 -19.52
CA LEU A 488 -4.82 4.51 -18.83
C LEU A 488 -5.95 4.29 -19.85
N ILE A 489 -6.23 5.30 -20.67
CA ILE A 489 -7.26 5.25 -21.71
C ILE A 489 -6.93 4.21 -22.78
N LYS A 490 -5.66 4.09 -23.20
CA LYS A 490 -5.24 3.07 -24.16
C LYS A 490 -5.50 1.65 -23.64
N ASN A 491 -5.16 1.37 -22.39
CA ASN A 491 -5.40 0.08 -21.77
C ASN A 491 -6.90 -0.18 -21.63
N MET A 492 -7.68 0.77 -21.10
CA MET A 492 -9.15 0.67 -21.04
C MET A 492 -9.80 0.38 -22.41
N ALA A 493 -9.27 0.95 -23.49
CA ALA A 493 -9.77 0.74 -24.85
C ALA A 493 -9.38 -0.64 -25.43
N THR A 494 -8.21 -1.20 -25.10
CA THR A 494 -7.84 -2.58 -25.48
C THR A 494 -8.53 -3.65 -24.63
N ASP A 495 -8.84 -3.31 -23.38
CA ASP A 495 -9.37 -4.21 -22.36
C ASP A 495 -10.82 -4.65 -22.61
N GLN A 496 -11.51 -4.04 -23.59
CA GLN A 496 -12.84 -4.49 -24.05
C GLN A 496 -12.81 -5.89 -24.72
N LYS A 497 -11.62 -6.49 -24.91
CA LYS A 497 -11.48 -7.91 -25.26
C LYS A 497 -10.42 -8.70 -24.49
N SER A 498 -9.39 -8.06 -23.93
CA SER A 498 -8.31 -8.74 -23.20
C SER A 498 -7.71 -7.85 -22.10
N LYS A 499 -8.17 -7.97 -20.84
CA LYS A 499 -7.70 -7.11 -19.73
C LYS A 499 -6.21 -7.26 -19.45
N LYS A 500 -5.41 -6.17 -19.48
CA LYS A 500 -3.97 -6.24 -19.13
C LYS A 500 -3.31 -4.97 -18.58
N ILE A 501 -3.49 -4.76 -17.27
CA ILE A 501 -2.47 -4.26 -16.30
C ILE A 501 -1.84 -2.87 -16.53
N LEU A 502 -2.15 -1.90 -15.66
CA LEU A 502 -1.27 -0.75 -15.40
C LEU A 502 -0.24 -1.09 -14.29
N ASN A 503 1.01 -1.35 -14.68
CA ASN A 503 2.16 -1.41 -13.75
C ASN A 503 3.31 -0.49 -14.20
N SER A 504 3.62 -0.47 -15.49
CA SER A 504 4.85 0.14 -16.03
C SER A 504 4.90 1.67 -15.99
N LEU A 505 3.89 2.32 -15.38
CA LEU A 505 3.76 3.78 -15.26
C LEU A 505 3.56 4.25 -13.82
N TYR A 506 3.49 3.33 -12.86
CA TYR A 506 3.65 3.64 -11.44
C TYR A 506 5.14 3.90 -11.12
N TYR A 507 6.04 3.24 -11.86
CA TYR A 507 7.44 3.02 -11.47
C TYR A 507 8.46 3.59 -12.47
N SER A 508 8.18 4.76 -13.07
CA SER A 508 9.16 5.50 -13.87
C SER A 508 9.01 7.02 -13.72
N HIS A 509 10.12 7.75 -13.89
CA HIS A 509 10.20 9.23 -13.94
C HIS A 509 10.16 9.98 -12.59
N ARG A 510 11.07 9.61 -11.66
CA ARG A 510 11.81 10.63 -10.89
C ARG A 510 12.96 11.24 -11.72
N ASP A 511 13.49 10.51 -12.69
CA ASP A 511 14.67 10.90 -13.47
C ASP A 511 14.35 11.70 -14.75
N SER A 512 14.00 12.98 -14.60
CA SER A 512 14.23 14.10 -15.56
C SER A 512 13.70 15.45 -15.05
#